data_AF-A0A7R9UKQ1-F1
#
_entry.id   AF-A0A7R9UKQ1-F1
#
_cell.length_a   1.000
_cell.length_b   1.000
_cell.length_c   1.000
_cell.angle_alpha   90.00
_cell.angle_beta   90.00
_cell.angle_gamma   90.00
#
_symmetry.space_group_name_H-M   'P 1'
#
loop_
_entity.id
_entity.type
_entity.pdbx_description
1 polymer ?
#
loop_
_entity_poly.entity_id
_entity_poly.type
_entity_poly.pdbx_seq_one_letter_code
_entity_poly.pdbx_strand_id
1 'polypeptide(L)'
;MPAPADEDFGELPAQSVRAFKQYRGALQFAGDYLLYELHDSVLDVSKWPDMAQMMQGSSANGQGQPSTVARLVLIPMQQVALAFPPDVTDELAAAKLEMERSLQQMNKATRMTNDAVSTGASSAQVADAERAWQAGRLALNKFYALVNTAVGRDVMQAIPSSEEEGFVRSRARYTKFKKGLAICQNRGGTNLAGVWGGLMVYGTAVDPCGDVPTVESYLGIVS
;
A
#
# COMPACT_ATOMS: atom_id res chain seq x y z
N MET A 1 27.64 -2.91 -16.00
CA MET A 1 26.62 -3.81 -15.42
C MET A 1 25.83 -4.40 -16.58
N PRO A 2 25.62 -5.72 -16.66
CA PRO A 2 24.71 -6.27 -17.65
C PRO A 2 23.32 -5.66 -17.43
N ALA A 3 22.62 -5.33 -18.52
CA ALA A 3 21.23 -4.90 -18.45
C ALA A 3 20.43 -6.00 -17.71
N PRO A 4 19.46 -5.64 -16.84
CA PRO A 4 18.59 -6.64 -16.23
C PRO A 4 17.97 -7.46 -17.36
N ALA A 5 18.01 -8.79 -17.23
CA ALA A 5 17.38 -9.68 -18.20
C ALA A 5 15.92 -9.20 -18.40
N ASP A 6 15.51 -9.02 -19.66
CA ASP A 6 14.15 -8.60 -19.96
C ASP A 6 13.18 -9.65 -19.39
N GLU A 7 12.56 -9.31 -18.25
CA GLU A 7 11.50 -10.12 -17.65
C GLU A 7 10.41 -10.32 -18.71
N ASP A 8 10.24 -11.55 -19.20
CA ASP A 8 9.22 -11.93 -20.18
C ASP A 8 7.84 -12.02 -19.53
N PHE A 9 6.93 -11.12 -19.91
CA PHE A 9 5.55 -11.05 -19.42
C PHE A 9 4.54 -11.65 -20.40
N GLY A 10 4.99 -12.46 -21.36
CA GLY A 10 4.13 -13.07 -22.36
C GLY A 10 3.44 -12.02 -23.24
N GLU A 11 2.14 -12.22 -23.52
CA GLU A 11 1.34 -11.39 -24.42
C GLU A 11 0.74 -10.13 -23.76
N LEU A 12 1.09 -9.82 -22.51
CA LEU A 12 0.59 -8.62 -21.84
C LEU A 12 0.94 -7.35 -22.64
N PRO A 13 -0.02 -6.41 -22.78
CA PRO A 13 0.26 -5.14 -23.41
C PRO A 13 1.43 -4.40 -22.72
N ALA A 14 2.28 -3.73 -23.50
CA ALA A 14 3.47 -3.03 -22.99
C ALA A 14 3.13 -2.01 -21.89
N GLN A 15 1.96 -1.38 -21.97
CA GLN A 15 1.46 -0.46 -20.93
C GLN A 15 1.18 -1.19 -19.60
N SER A 16 0.58 -2.38 -19.66
CA SER A 16 0.29 -3.21 -18.47
C SER A 16 1.59 -3.65 -17.81
N VAL A 17 2.57 -4.11 -18.61
CA VAL A 17 3.91 -4.48 -18.12
C VAL A 17 4.60 -3.29 -17.46
N ARG A 18 4.56 -2.11 -18.10
CA ARG A 18 5.13 -0.89 -17.54
C ARG A 18 4.48 -0.52 -16.21
N ALA A 19 3.15 -0.49 -16.16
CA ALA A 19 2.41 -0.18 -14.95
C ALA A 19 2.69 -1.19 -13.84
N PHE A 20 2.73 -2.50 -14.15
CA PHE A 20 3.07 -3.54 -13.18
C PHE A 20 4.47 -3.33 -12.60
N LYS A 21 5.51 -3.22 -13.46
CA LYS A 21 6.90 -2.98 -13.01
C LYS A 21 7.01 -1.73 -12.16
N GLN A 22 6.28 -0.69 -12.53
CA GLN A 22 6.23 0.57 -11.81
C GLN A 22 5.55 0.39 -10.43
N TYR A 23 4.33 -0.13 -10.35
CA TYR A 23 3.56 -0.10 -9.10
C TYR A 23 3.74 -1.31 -8.19
N ARG A 24 4.36 -2.42 -8.64
CA ARG A 24 4.54 -3.65 -7.82
C ARG A 24 5.20 -3.38 -6.47
N GLY A 25 6.22 -2.52 -6.43
CA GLY A 25 6.89 -2.13 -5.19
C GLY A 25 6.02 -1.33 -4.24
N ALA A 26 5.33 -0.31 -4.76
CA ALA A 26 4.43 0.51 -3.98
C ALA A 26 3.28 -0.33 -3.40
N LEU A 27 2.72 -1.24 -4.22
CA LEU A 27 1.67 -2.15 -3.79
C LEU A 27 2.14 -3.06 -2.65
N GLN A 28 3.28 -3.72 -2.78
CA GLN A 28 3.82 -4.59 -1.74
C GLN A 28 4.13 -3.83 -0.44
N PHE A 29 4.73 -2.64 -0.56
CA PHE A 29 4.94 -1.75 0.58
C PHE A 29 3.62 -1.34 1.26
N ALA A 30 2.56 -1.12 0.48
CA ALA A 30 1.22 -0.85 1.01
C ALA A 30 0.67 -2.06 1.80
N GLY A 31 0.94 -3.28 1.33
CA GLY A 31 0.62 -4.50 2.06
C GLY A 31 1.35 -4.60 3.40
N ASP A 32 2.63 -4.27 3.41
CA ASP A 32 3.44 -4.28 4.63
C ASP A 32 3.02 -3.17 5.60
N TYR A 33 2.63 -1.99 5.09
CA TYR A 33 2.03 -0.93 5.89
C TYR A 33 0.71 -1.37 6.55
N LEU A 34 -0.14 -2.09 5.82
CA LEU A 34 -1.38 -2.65 6.39
C LEU A 34 -1.08 -3.59 7.55
N LEU A 35 -0.09 -4.48 7.38
CA LEU A 35 0.27 -5.47 8.40
C LEU A 35 0.96 -4.84 9.62
N TYR A 36 1.92 -3.94 9.41
CA TYR A 36 2.82 -3.50 10.50
C TYR A 36 2.44 -2.18 11.14
N GLU A 37 1.72 -1.31 10.44
CA GLU A 37 1.34 0.00 10.98
C GLU A 37 -0.16 0.12 11.17
N LEU A 38 -0.94 -0.22 10.14
CA LEU A 38 -2.39 -0.05 10.24
C LEU A 38 -3.01 -1.06 11.19
N HIS A 39 -2.58 -2.32 11.19
CA HIS A 39 -3.07 -3.33 12.12
C HIS A 39 -2.79 -2.94 13.58
N ASP A 40 -1.53 -2.59 13.89
CA ASP A 40 -1.13 -2.11 15.21
C ASP A 40 -1.94 -0.88 15.64
N SER A 41 -2.27 0.02 14.70
CA SER A 41 -3.07 1.22 15.00
C SER A 41 -4.54 0.90 15.23
N VAL A 42 -5.09 -0.09 14.52
CA VAL A 42 -6.46 -0.58 14.71
C VAL A 42 -6.62 -1.18 16.11
N LEU A 43 -5.65 -1.97 16.56
CA LEU A 43 -5.67 -2.62 17.86
C LEU A 43 -5.38 -1.66 19.04
N ASP A 44 -4.70 -0.55 18.77
CA ASP A 44 -4.33 0.47 19.77
C ASP A 44 -5.24 1.70 19.69
N VAL A 45 -6.27 1.71 20.55
CA VAL A 45 -7.27 2.80 20.61
C VAL A 45 -6.65 4.18 20.79
N SER A 46 -5.47 4.27 21.44
CA SER A 46 -4.79 5.56 21.63
C SER A 46 -4.32 6.19 20.31
N LYS A 47 -4.16 5.39 19.25
CA LYS A 47 -3.75 5.83 17.90
C LYS A 47 -4.91 6.15 16.98
N TRP A 48 -6.16 5.93 17.39
CA TRP A 48 -7.33 6.18 16.55
C TRP A 48 -7.49 7.64 16.11
N PRO A 49 -7.13 8.67 16.91
CA PRO A 49 -7.10 10.05 16.42
C PRO A 49 -6.12 10.25 15.25
N ASP A 50 -4.92 9.67 15.33
CA ASP A 50 -3.92 9.75 14.27
C ASP A 50 -4.38 8.99 13.03
N MET A 51 -5.03 7.83 13.20
CA MET A 51 -5.66 7.09 12.09
C MET A 51 -6.73 7.92 11.40
N ALA A 52 -7.59 8.59 12.17
CA ALA A 52 -8.63 9.44 11.60
C ALA A 52 -8.01 10.58 10.78
N GLN A 53 -6.88 11.14 11.20
CA GLN A 53 -6.13 12.13 10.42
C GLN A 53 -5.53 11.54 9.15
N MET A 54 -4.93 10.34 9.22
CA MET A 54 -4.34 9.66 8.06
C MET A 54 -5.36 9.24 7.00
N MET A 55 -6.60 8.96 7.43
CA MET A 55 -7.74 8.60 6.57
C MET A 55 -8.46 9.82 6.00
N GLN A 56 -8.24 11.01 6.56
CA GLN A 56 -8.78 12.26 6.03
C GLN A 56 -7.91 12.79 4.88
N GLY A 57 -8.56 13.19 3.78
CA GLY A 57 -7.92 14.00 2.74
C GLY A 57 -7.82 15.45 3.21
N SER A 58 -6.77 16.17 2.81
CA SER A 58 -6.66 17.60 3.10
C SER A 58 -7.26 18.43 1.97
N SER A 59 -8.15 19.38 2.27
CA SER A 59 -8.61 20.38 1.30
C SER A 59 -7.83 21.68 1.46
N ALA A 60 -6.57 21.70 1.00
CA ALA A 60 -5.83 22.94 0.84
C ALA A 60 -6.20 23.55 -0.53
N ASN A 61 -6.72 24.79 -0.53
CA ASN A 61 -7.02 25.58 -1.74
C ASN A 61 -8.07 24.99 -2.71
N GLY A 62 -9.08 24.28 -2.21
CA GLY A 62 -10.23 23.84 -3.02
C GLY A 62 -9.98 22.63 -3.94
N GLN A 63 -8.75 22.11 -3.99
CA GLN A 63 -8.44 20.81 -4.57
C GLN A 63 -8.24 19.81 -3.43
N GLY A 64 -9.18 18.88 -3.26
CA GLY A 64 -9.07 17.84 -2.24
C GLY A 64 -7.90 16.90 -2.54
N GLN A 65 -6.92 16.85 -1.64
CA GLN A 65 -5.84 15.87 -1.71
C GLN A 65 -6.32 14.53 -1.14
N PRO A 66 -6.01 13.40 -1.79
CA PRO A 66 -6.31 12.08 -1.24
C PRO A 66 -5.62 11.86 0.10
N SER A 67 -6.27 11.10 0.98
CA SER A 67 -5.72 10.77 2.29
C SER A 67 -4.38 10.01 2.16
N THR A 68 -3.59 9.99 3.24
CA THR A 68 -2.31 9.25 3.24
C THR A 68 -2.54 7.77 2.91
N VAL A 69 -3.56 7.16 3.51
CA VAL A 69 -3.90 5.75 3.24
C VAL A 69 -4.38 5.55 1.80
N ALA A 70 -5.17 6.47 1.24
CA ALA A 70 -5.60 6.40 -0.15
C ALA A 70 -4.40 6.50 -1.12
N ARG A 71 -3.43 7.38 -0.82
CA ARG A 71 -2.21 7.52 -1.63
C ARG A 71 -1.35 6.26 -1.61
N LEU A 72 -1.21 5.63 -0.44
CA LEU A 72 -0.41 4.44 -0.26
C LEU A 72 -1.04 3.20 -0.90
N VAL A 73 -2.36 3.04 -0.77
CA VAL A 73 -3.04 1.80 -1.14
C VAL A 73 -3.85 1.96 -2.43
N LEU A 74 -4.81 2.88 -2.45
CA LEU A 74 -5.83 2.93 -3.50
C LEU A 74 -5.31 3.46 -4.82
N ILE A 75 -4.38 4.42 -4.81
CA ILE A 75 -3.82 5.00 -6.04
C ILE A 75 -3.01 3.94 -6.82
N PRO A 76 -2.05 3.20 -6.22
CA PRO A 76 -1.36 2.14 -6.94
C PRO A 76 -2.30 1.07 -7.50
N MET A 77 -3.33 0.66 -6.74
CA MET A 77 -4.34 -0.28 -7.23
C MET A 77 -5.09 0.27 -8.44
N GLN A 78 -5.49 1.54 -8.41
CA GLN A 78 -6.19 2.20 -9.52
C GLN A 78 -5.31 2.25 -10.77
N GLN A 79 -4.03 2.62 -10.63
CA GLN A 79 -3.12 2.76 -11.76
C GLN A 79 -2.84 1.42 -12.44
N VAL A 80 -2.72 0.35 -11.65
CA VAL A 80 -2.59 -1.01 -12.18
C VAL A 80 -3.90 -1.45 -12.84
N ALA A 81 -5.05 -1.28 -12.19
CA ALA A 81 -6.34 -1.67 -12.75
C ALA A 81 -6.64 -0.98 -14.09
N LEU A 82 -6.30 0.31 -14.24
CA LEU A 82 -6.51 1.05 -15.50
C LEU A 82 -5.57 0.63 -16.64
N ALA A 83 -4.43 0.01 -16.31
CA ALA A 83 -3.41 -0.35 -17.29
C ALA A 83 -3.55 -1.79 -17.79
N PHE A 84 -4.32 -2.64 -17.09
CA PHE A 84 -4.50 -4.04 -17.45
C PHE A 84 -5.63 -4.23 -18.49
N PRO A 85 -5.61 -5.33 -19.25
CA PRO A 85 -6.61 -5.56 -20.28
C PRO A 85 -8.01 -5.87 -19.70
N PRO A 86 -9.08 -5.67 -20.49
CA PRO A 86 -10.47 -5.72 -20.00
C PRO A 86 -10.91 -7.06 -19.40
N ASP A 87 -10.22 -8.14 -19.77
CA ASP A 87 -10.45 -9.49 -19.26
C ASP A 87 -10.22 -9.62 -17.75
N VAL A 88 -9.37 -8.77 -17.17
CA VAL A 88 -9.09 -8.76 -15.72
C VAL A 88 -9.41 -7.42 -15.04
N THR A 89 -9.61 -6.35 -15.80
CA THR A 89 -9.83 -4.99 -15.27
C THR A 89 -11.07 -4.89 -14.39
N ASP A 90 -12.17 -5.58 -14.72
CA ASP A 90 -13.39 -5.54 -13.91
C ASP A 90 -13.18 -6.19 -12.53
N GLU A 91 -12.43 -7.29 -12.46
CA GLU A 91 -12.11 -7.98 -11.21
C GLU A 91 -11.11 -7.18 -10.37
N LEU A 92 -10.12 -6.55 -11.01
CA LEU A 92 -9.18 -5.64 -10.37
C LEU A 92 -9.90 -4.41 -9.79
N ALA A 93 -10.85 -3.84 -10.55
CA ALA A 93 -11.68 -2.73 -10.10
C ALA A 93 -12.59 -3.14 -8.93
N ALA A 94 -13.17 -4.34 -8.97
CA ALA A 94 -13.97 -4.88 -7.89
C ALA A 94 -13.15 -5.08 -6.61
N ALA A 95 -11.95 -5.67 -6.70
CA ALA A 95 -11.04 -5.83 -5.56
C ALA A 95 -10.58 -4.48 -4.97
N LYS A 96 -10.33 -3.47 -5.82
CA LYS A 96 -10.09 -2.10 -5.36
C LYS A 96 -11.29 -1.54 -4.60
N LEU A 97 -12.50 -1.72 -5.11
CA LEU A 97 -13.71 -1.21 -4.47
C LEU A 97 -13.95 -1.90 -3.11
N GLU A 98 -13.67 -3.20 -2.99
CA GLU A 98 -13.69 -3.93 -1.72
C GLU A 98 -12.67 -3.34 -0.72
N MET A 99 -11.47 -2.99 -1.19
CA MET A 99 -10.46 -2.31 -0.36
C MET A 99 -10.92 -0.93 0.09
N GLU A 100 -11.48 -0.13 -0.82
CA GLU A 100 -12.01 1.20 -0.52
C GLU A 100 -13.13 1.17 0.53
N ARG A 101 -14.06 0.21 0.40
CA ARG A 101 -15.12 -0.01 1.41
C ARG A 101 -14.53 -0.40 2.76
N SER A 102 -13.50 -1.24 2.78
CA SER A 102 -12.84 -1.67 4.00
C SER A 102 -12.15 -0.50 4.72
N LEU A 103 -11.49 0.39 3.98
CA LEU A 103 -10.91 1.63 4.51
C LEU A 103 -11.98 2.56 5.08
N GLN A 104 -13.13 2.70 4.40
CA GLN A 104 -14.26 3.49 4.91
C GLN A 104 -14.84 2.91 6.19
N GLN A 105 -14.99 1.58 6.26
CA GLN A 105 -15.47 0.89 7.45
C GLN A 105 -14.49 1.02 8.62
N MET A 106 -13.18 0.88 8.38
CA MET A 106 -12.15 1.16 9.39
C MET A 106 -12.27 2.59 9.91
N ASN A 107 -12.29 3.60 9.03
CA ASN A 107 -12.42 4.99 9.42
C ASN A 107 -13.72 5.26 10.21
N LYS A 108 -14.82 4.57 9.89
CA LYS A 108 -16.07 4.68 10.66
C LYS A 108 -15.92 4.06 12.05
N ALA A 109 -15.31 2.88 12.15
CA ALA A 109 -15.14 2.17 13.42
C ALA A 109 -14.16 2.89 14.37
N THR A 110 -13.12 3.52 13.82
CA THR A 110 -12.09 4.23 14.60
C THR A 110 -12.44 5.69 14.90
N ARG A 111 -13.59 6.20 14.44
CA ARG A 111 -14.05 7.56 14.76
C ARG A 111 -14.59 7.61 16.17
N MET A 112 -13.85 8.26 17.05
CA MET A 112 -14.28 8.55 18.42
C MET A 112 -15.26 9.72 18.43
N THR A 113 -16.44 9.54 19.02
CA THR A 113 -17.35 10.64 19.37
C THR A 113 -16.85 11.35 20.62
N ASN A 114 -17.32 12.58 20.87
CA ASN A 114 -16.92 13.35 22.05
C ASN A 114 -17.15 12.58 23.37
N ASP A 115 -18.20 11.77 23.44
CA ASP A 115 -18.50 10.93 24.62
C ASP A 115 -17.52 9.75 24.75
N ALA A 116 -17.09 9.16 23.62
CA ALA A 116 -16.14 8.06 23.58
C ALA A 116 -14.71 8.48 23.96
N VAL A 117 -14.34 9.75 23.72
CA VAL A 117 -13.04 10.30 24.17
C VAL A 117 -12.89 10.22 25.70
N SER A 118 -14.01 10.30 26.44
CA SER A 118 -14.03 10.25 27.91
C SER A 118 -14.16 8.83 28.49
N THR A 119 -14.74 7.89 27.73
CA THR A 119 -15.07 6.53 28.21
C THR A 119 -14.26 5.41 27.54
N GLY A 120 -13.47 5.73 26.51
CA GLY A 120 -12.73 4.76 25.70
C GLY A 120 -13.59 4.09 24.62
N ALA A 121 -12.94 3.37 23.70
CA ALA A 121 -13.65 2.60 22.68
C ALA A 121 -14.25 1.31 23.26
N SER A 122 -15.45 0.96 22.84
CA SER A 122 -16.08 -0.32 23.21
C SER A 122 -15.38 -1.51 22.53
N SER A 123 -15.46 -2.70 23.14
CA SER A 123 -14.94 -3.94 22.55
C SER A 123 -15.56 -4.25 21.18
N ALA A 124 -16.85 -3.90 20.99
CA ALA A 124 -17.53 -4.02 19.71
C ALA A 124 -16.91 -3.12 18.63
N GLN A 125 -16.55 -1.87 18.96
CA GLN A 125 -15.88 -0.97 18.02
C GLN A 125 -14.49 -1.47 17.64
N VAL A 126 -13.71 -2.00 18.60
CA VAL A 126 -12.41 -2.60 18.31
C VAL A 126 -12.55 -3.80 17.38
N ALA A 127 -13.51 -4.68 17.65
CA ALA A 127 -13.79 -5.85 16.80
C ALA A 127 -14.27 -5.45 15.40
N ASP A 128 -15.07 -4.38 15.27
CA ASP A 128 -15.49 -3.87 13.96
C ASP A 128 -14.32 -3.26 13.18
N ALA A 129 -13.41 -2.55 13.86
CA ALA A 129 -12.20 -2.00 13.23
C ALA A 129 -11.26 -3.12 12.75
N GLU A 130 -11.05 -4.15 13.55
CA GLU A 130 -10.26 -5.33 13.20
C GLU A 130 -10.88 -6.11 12.03
N ARG A 131 -12.21 -6.30 12.04
CA ARG A 131 -12.92 -6.95 10.93
C ARG A 131 -12.77 -6.16 9.63
N ALA A 132 -12.85 -4.83 9.69
CA ALA A 132 -12.67 -3.97 8.53
C ALA A 132 -11.21 -4.00 8.03
N TRP A 133 -10.23 -4.06 8.93
CA TRP A 133 -8.83 -4.28 8.55
C TRP A 133 -8.63 -5.62 7.83
N GLN A 134 -9.17 -6.70 8.39
CA GLN A 134 -9.08 -8.04 7.82
C GLN A 134 -9.74 -8.11 6.44
N ALA A 135 -10.89 -7.46 6.25
CA ALA A 135 -11.55 -7.35 4.95
C ALA A 135 -10.67 -6.60 3.93
N GLY A 136 -10.01 -5.52 4.35
CA GLY A 136 -9.07 -4.78 3.50
C GLY A 136 -7.85 -5.60 3.10
N ARG A 137 -7.26 -6.33 4.05
CA ARG A 137 -6.17 -7.27 3.78
C ARG A 137 -6.56 -8.31 2.73
N LEU A 138 -7.73 -8.92 2.88
CA LEU A 138 -8.22 -9.93 1.94
C LEU A 138 -8.51 -9.33 0.55
N ALA A 139 -9.05 -8.11 0.47
CA ALA A 139 -9.27 -7.42 -0.79
C ALA A 139 -7.94 -7.12 -1.53
N LEU A 140 -6.90 -6.71 -0.80
CA LEU A 140 -5.58 -6.48 -1.40
C LEU A 140 -4.91 -7.79 -1.83
N ASN A 141 -5.05 -8.87 -1.06
CA ASN A 141 -4.57 -10.20 -1.45
C ASN A 141 -5.27 -10.72 -2.71
N LYS A 142 -6.59 -10.51 -2.82
CA LYS A 142 -7.35 -10.83 -4.03
C LYS A 142 -6.81 -10.04 -5.23
N PHE A 143 -6.55 -8.74 -5.05
CA PHE A 143 -5.93 -7.91 -6.09
C PHE A 143 -4.55 -8.45 -6.50
N TYR A 144 -3.71 -8.85 -5.56
CA TYR A 144 -2.40 -9.44 -5.86
C TYR A 144 -2.52 -10.74 -6.65
N ALA A 145 -3.44 -11.62 -6.27
CA ALA A 145 -3.67 -12.88 -6.97
C ALA A 145 -4.12 -12.65 -8.43
N LEU A 146 -5.00 -11.68 -8.67
CA LEU A 146 -5.44 -11.28 -10.01
C LEU A 146 -4.28 -10.75 -10.85
N VAL A 147 -3.45 -9.86 -10.28
CA VAL A 147 -2.25 -9.36 -10.94
C VAL A 147 -1.28 -10.51 -11.26
N ASN A 148 -0.98 -11.40 -10.31
CA ASN A 148 -0.10 -12.54 -10.50
C ASN A 148 -0.58 -13.47 -11.61
N THR A 149 -1.89 -13.72 -11.67
CA THR A 149 -2.52 -14.51 -12.73
C THR A 149 -2.33 -13.85 -14.08
N ALA A 150 -2.64 -12.55 -14.17
CA ALA A 150 -2.52 -11.79 -15.42
C ALA A 150 -1.07 -11.67 -15.92
N VAL A 151 -0.09 -11.55 -15.01
CA VAL A 151 1.35 -11.53 -15.36
C VAL A 151 1.97 -12.92 -15.50
N GLY A 152 1.21 -13.99 -15.24
CA GLY A 152 1.66 -15.37 -15.32
C GLY A 152 2.77 -15.73 -14.32
N ARG A 153 2.91 -14.98 -13.22
CA ARG A 153 4.02 -15.13 -12.25
C ARG A 153 3.57 -14.78 -10.83
N ASP A 154 4.08 -15.52 -9.84
CA ASP A 154 3.80 -15.28 -8.42
C ASP A 154 4.80 -14.27 -7.82
N VAL A 155 4.66 -12.99 -8.20
CA VAL A 155 5.56 -11.90 -7.74
C VAL A 155 4.94 -11.13 -6.58
N MET A 156 3.62 -10.94 -6.60
CA MET A 156 2.88 -10.25 -5.56
C MET A 156 2.54 -11.21 -4.40
N GLN A 157 3.45 -11.33 -3.45
CA GLN A 157 3.25 -12.09 -2.21
C GLN A 157 2.05 -11.58 -1.38
N ALA A 158 1.17 -12.50 -1.00
CA ALA A 158 0.01 -12.22 -0.15
C ALA A 158 0.43 -11.79 1.26
N ILE A 159 -0.38 -10.91 1.85
CA ILE A 159 -0.21 -10.38 3.20
C ILE A 159 -0.81 -11.38 4.20
N PRO A 160 -0.03 -11.89 5.16
CA PRO A 160 -0.50 -12.85 6.16
C PRO A 160 -1.47 -12.20 7.14
N SER A 161 -2.21 -13.01 7.92
CA SER A 161 -3.08 -12.45 8.96
C SER A 161 -2.30 -11.99 10.19
N SER A 162 -1.08 -12.48 10.37
CA SER A 162 -0.16 -12.08 11.44
C SER A 162 1.30 -12.16 11.01
N GLU A 163 2.19 -11.50 11.77
CA GLU A 163 3.65 -11.55 11.53
C GLU A 163 4.24 -12.96 11.77
N GLU A 164 3.59 -13.78 12.58
CA GLU A 164 4.06 -15.10 13.01
C GLU A 164 4.00 -16.16 11.88
N GLU A 165 3.34 -15.86 10.77
CA GLU A 165 3.20 -16.76 9.60
C GLU A 165 4.45 -16.86 8.71
N GLY A 166 5.62 -16.41 9.18
CA GLY A 166 6.90 -16.60 8.46
C GLY A 166 7.08 -15.69 7.24
N PHE A 167 6.54 -14.47 7.30
CA PHE A 167 6.53 -13.52 6.19
C PHE A 167 7.94 -13.03 5.80
N VAL A 168 8.26 -13.11 4.51
CA VAL A 168 9.61 -12.80 3.97
C VAL A 168 10.02 -11.33 4.18
N ARG A 169 9.03 -10.41 4.15
CA ARG A 169 9.24 -8.98 4.40
C ARG A 169 8.98 -8.65 5.87
N SER A 170 9.86 -9.11 6.74
CA SER A 170 9.75 -8.89 8.19
C SER A 170 9.63 -7.42 8.59
N ARG A 171 9.06 -7.15 9.78
CA ARG A 171 8.92 -5.79 10.34
C ARG A 171 10.24 -5.03 10.39
N ALA A 172 11.35 -5.74 10.67
CA ALA A 172 12.69 -5.16 10.67
C ALA A 172 13.11 -4.66 9.27
N ARG A 173 12.84 -5.44 8.21
CA ARG A 173 13.10 -5.03 6.82
C ARG A 173 12.22 -3.86 6.42
N TYR A 174 10.93 -3.92 6.72
CA TYR A 174 9.97 -2.83 6.51
C TYR A 174 10.45 -1.53 7.17
N THR A 175 10.81 -1.59 8.46
CA THR A 175 11.28 -0.42 9.22
C THR A 175 12.57 0.16 8.64
N LYS A 176 13.52 -0.70 8.24
CA LYS A 176 14.77 -0.27 7.60
C LYS A 176 14.51 0.44 6.27
N PHE A 177 13.63 -0.13 5.44
CA PHE A 177 13.25 0.44 4.15
C PHE A 177 12.54 1.79 4.32
N LYS A 178 11.54 1.88 5.21
CA LYS A 178 10.84 3.13 5.53
C LYS A 178 11.79 4.23 6.03
N LYS A 179 12.74 3.89 6.92
CA LYS A 179 13.78 4.84 7.37
C LYS A 179 14.66 5.30 6.22
N GLY A 180 15.08 4.39 5.33
CA GLY A 180 15.83 4.73 4.12
C GLY A 180 15.07 5.71 3.21
N LEU A 181 13.78 5.44 2.96
CA LEU A 181 12.91 6.34 2.20
C LEU A 181 12.83 7.74 2.83
N ALA A 182 12.65 7.84 4.15
CA ALA A 182 12.59 9.12 4.85
C ALA A 182 13.90 9.93 4.73
N ILE A 183 15.06 9.25 4.79
CA ILE A 183 16.36 9.88 4.59
C ILE A 183 16.49 10.43 3.16
N CYS A 184 16.04 9.68 2.16
CA CYS A 184 16.03 10.13 0.77
C CYS A 184 15.13 11.34 0.52
N GLN A 185 13.94 11.35 1.12
CA GLN A 185 13.02 12.50 1.06
C GLN A 185 13.65 13.77 1.64
N ASN A 186 14.39 13.64 2.76
CA ASN A 186 15.04 14.76 3.42
C ASN A 186 16.30 15.26 2.69
N ARG A 187 17.05 14.37 2.01
CA ARG A 187 18.27 14.74 1.26
C ARG A 187 17.98 15.39 -0.10
N GLY A 188 16.80 15.16 -0.68
CA GLY A 188 16.43 15.70 -1.99
C GLY A 188 15.76 17.08 -2.00
N GLY A 189 15.44 17.66 -0.83
CA GLY A 189 14.68 18.90 -0.73
C GLY A 189 13.22 18.78 -1.19
N THR A 190 12.41 19.84 -1.00
CA THR A 190 10.97 19.87 -1.32
C THR A 190 10.63 19.53 -2.77
N ASN A 191 11.53 19.79 -3.72
CA ASN A 191 11.37 19.42 -5.13
C ASN A 191 11.42 17.91 -5.34
N LEU A 192 12.30 17.19 -4.64
CA LEU A 192 12.29 15.72 -4.68
C LEU A 192 11.22 15.16 -3.75
N ALA A 193 10.89 15.77 -2.61
CA ALA A 193 9.79 15.31 -1.75
C ALA A 193 8.40 15.41 -2.43
N GLY A 194 8.16 16.43 -3.26
CA GLY A 194 6.98 16.51 -4.13
C GLY A 194 7.01 15.48 -5.26
N VAL A 195 8.20 15.24 -5.81
CA VAL A 195 8.44 14.17 -6.79
C VAL A 195 8.40 12.78 -6.12
N TRP A 196 8.64 12.60 -4.82
CA TRP A 196 8.57 11.32 -4.07
C TRP A 196 7.19 11.03 -3.49
N GLY A 197 6.48 12.06 -3.03
CA GLY A 197 5.03 12.03 -2.88
C GLY A 197 4.34 11.74 -4.23
N GLY A 198 5.00 12.11 -5.32
CA GLY A 198 4.70 11.69 -6.69
C GLY A 198 5.31 10.36 -7.13
N LEU A 199 6.44 9.86 -6.62
CA LEU A 199 7.12 8.62 -7.06
C LEU A 199 6.57 7.40 -6.32
N MET A 200 5.95 7.60 -5.15
CA MET A 200 4.99 6.63 -4.62
C MET A 200 3.75 6.51 -5.53
N VAL A 201 3.51 7.52 -6.39
CA VAL A 201 2.51 7.57 -7.48
C VAL A 201 3.14 7.30 -8.85
N TYR A 202 4.46 7.18 -8.97
CA TYR A 202 5.17 6.77 -10.18
C TYR A 202 6.29 5.83 -9.75
N GLY A 203 5.99 4.55 -9.55
CA GLY A 203 6.90 3.59 -8.91
C GLY A 203 8.19 3.20 -9.67
N THR A 204 8.91 4.19 -10.15
CA THR A 204 10.36 4.14 -10.28
C THR A 204 10.95 4.56 -8.94
N ALA A 205 11.13 3.64 -8.00
CA ALA A 205 12.15 3.87 -6.97
C ALA A 205 13.52 3.70 -7.63
N VAL A 206 13.91 4.64 -8.49
CA VAL A 206 15.30 4.77 -8.93
C VAL A 206 16.03 5.28 -7.70
N ASP A 207 16.90 4.44 -7.15
CA ASP A 207 17.82 4.78 -6.07
C ASP A 207 18.65 6.02 -6.45
N PRO A 208 18.37 7.21 -5.90
CA PRO A 208 19.23 8.38 -6.07
C PRO A 208 20.14 8.56 -4.84
N CYS A 209 20.13 7.60 -3.90
CA CYS A 209 20.74 7.69 -2.59
C CYS A 209 21.94 6.74 -2.40
N GLY A 210 22.15 5.78 -3.31
CA GLY A 210 23.32 4.91 -3.40
C GLY A 210 23.45 3.84 -2.30
N ASP A 211 22.80 4.03 -1.15
CA ASP A 211 22.91 3.20 0.06
C ASP A 211 21.55 2.70 0.60
N VAL A 212 20.44 2.96 -0.09
CA VAL A 212 19.11 2.49 0.33
C VAL A 212 18.78 1.19 -0.40
N PRO A 213 18.22 0.16 0.27
CA PRO A 213 17.80 -1.06 -0.41
C PRO A 213 16.88 -0.71 -1.58
N THR A 214 17.19 -1.16 -2.79
CA THR A 214 16.29 -1.00 -3.94
C THR A 214 14.97 -1.67 -3.65
N VAL A 215 13.89 -1.24 -4.33
CA VAL A 215 12.60 -1.92 -4.23
C VAL A 215 12.76 -3.40 -4.57
N GLU A 216 13.56 -3.79 -5.57
CA GLU A 216 13.77 -5.22 -5.84
C GLU A 216 14.43 -5.95 -4.66
N SER A 217 15.46 -5.35 -4.04
CA SER A 217 16.12 -5.94 -2.87
C SER A 217 15.19 -6.05 -1.65
N TYR A 218 14.27 -5.09 -1.49
CA TYR A 218 13.25 -5.09 -0.46
C TYR A 218 12.22 -6.20 -0.69
N LEU A 219 11.79 -6.36 -1.93
CA LEU A 219 10.85 -7.40 -2.34
C LEU A 219 11.47 -8.81 -2.37
N GLY A 220 12.79 -8.92 -2.25
CA GLY A 220 13.50 -10.19 -2.41
C GLY A 220 13.51 -10.68 -3.86
N ILE A 221 13.26 -9.80 -4.82
CA ILE A 221 13.34 -10.10 -6.25
C ILE A 221 14.81 -9.98 -6.63
N VAL A 222 15.51 -11.11 -6.70
CA VAL A 222 16.87 -11.18 -7.24
C VAL A 222 16.74 -11.21 -8.76
N SER A 223 17.38 -10.25 -9.45
CA SER A 223 17.55 -10.27 -10.90
C SER A 223 18.73 -11.15 -11.30
#